data_AF-A0A9C6X4L5-F1
#
_entry.id   AF-A0A9C6X4L5-F1
#
_cell.length_a   1.000
_cell.length_b   1.000
_cell.length_c   1.000
_cell.angle_alpha   90.00
_cell.angle_beta   90.00
_cell.angle_gamma   90.00
#
_symmetry.space_group_name_H-M   'P 1'
#
loop_
_entity.id
_entity.type
_entity.pdbx_description
1 polymer ?
#
loop_
_entity_poly.entity_id
_entity_poly.type
_entity_poly.pdbx_seq_one_letter_code
_entity_poly.pdbx_strand_id
1 'polypeptide(L)'
;MGNEKRKLYCFCRRKEFGFMILCDKCYKWFHGKCCDVTKKQAEKLPFWYCIICCNLVKLEEYVSQVETNLKDSLAAVKADINRLKKENSELSTSQAELEEVKDLVKHLREENSDLKANCEKKTHEIENLLSQVSQLTEENLTLKSSCQRVREDEDLGRYFGEENLKLKADSEKIAQENKALLSQVNHLTEENLELKTNFQKVQESTDLVKQLREENFTMKEDSRKKAQEIKALVSEVEKLKKMVKFQNNPVTPRSDGNHSRKQGSRLRLSSGMSSSQPLVKRTKIYIDDEDE
;
A
#
# COMPACT_ATOMS: atom_id res chain seq x y z
N MET A 1 -152.90 21.39 57.57
CA MET A 1 -152.32 21.82 56.29
C MET A 1 -151.08 22.62 56.59
N GLY A 2 -149.90 22.28 56.07
CA GLY A 2 -148.72 23.09 56.35
C GLY A 2 -147.44 22.43 55.91
N ASN A 3 -146.89 22.91 54.80
CA ASN A 3 -145.50 22.63 54.48
C ASN A 3 -144.82 23.95 54.10
N GLU A 4 -144.85 24.91 55.04
CA GLU A 4 -143.82 25.94 55.09
C GLU A 4 -142.50 25.22 55.29
N LYS A 5 -141.71 25.10 54.21
CA LYS A 5 -140.32 24.65 54.30
C LYS A 5 -139.60 25.56 55.28
N ARG A 6 -139.38 25.09 56.51
CA ARG A 6 -138.69 25.81 57.57
C ARG A 6 -137.29 26.16 57.05
N LYS A 7 -137.04 27.45 56.74
CA LYS A 7 -135.72 27.92 56.33
C LYS A 7 -134.73 27.67 57.48
N LEU A 8 -133.72 26.85 57.23
CA LEU A 8 -132.62 26.59 58.14
C LEU A 8 -131.46 27.51 57.76
N TYR A 9 -130.81 28.07 58.76
CA TYR A 9 -129.69 28.98 58.62
C TYR A 9 -128.51 28.47 59.46
N CYS A 10 -127.37 29.17 59.34
CA CYS A 10 -126.12 28.85 60.03
C CYS A 10 -125.57 27.45 59.69
N PHE A 11 -124.31 27.19 60.01
CA PHE A 11 -123.72 25.86 59.87
C PHE A 11 -124.28 24.86 60.88
N CYS A 12 -124.93 25.33 61.96
CA CYS A 12 -125.62 24.47 62.93
C CYS A 12 -126.95 23.90 62.42
N ARG A 13 -127.40 24.32 61.22
CA ARG A 13 -128.64 23.89 60.54
C ARG A 13 -129.90 24.06 61.41
N ARG A 14 -130.02 25.19 62.11
CA ARG A 14 -131.18 25.54 62.94
C ARG A 14 -131.94 26.75 62.35
N LYS A 15 -133.18 26.98 62.80
CA LYS A 15 -133.97 28.16 62.41
C LYS A 15 -133.32 29.47 62.89
N GLU A 16 -133.84 30.60 62.42
CA GLU A 16 -133.50 31.91 62.96
C GLU A 16 -133.81 31.98 64.47
N PHE A 17 -132.84 32.43 65.27
CA PHE A 17 -133.03 32.72 66.70
C PHE A 17 -131.97 33.71 67.19
N GLY A 18 -132.35 34.61 68.09
CA GLY A 18 -131.45 35.61 68.66
C GLY A 18 -130.83 36.53 67.61
N PHE A 19 -129.66 37.10 67.95
CA PHE A 19 -128.89 37.93 67.03
C PHE A 19 -128.27 37.06 65.91
N MET A 20 -128.48 37.50 64.67
CA MET A 20 -127.90 36.88 63.47
C MET A 20 -127.07 37.88 62.69
N ILE A 21 -126.04 37.37 62.02
CA ILE A 21 -125.09 38.12 61.21
C ILE A 21 -125.02 37.52 59.80
N LEU A 22 -124.97 38.37 58.78
CA LEU A 22 -124.84 37.99 57.39
C LEU A 22 -123.35 37.92 57.02
N CYS A 23 -122.91 36.86 56.35
CA CYS A 23 -121.56 36.79 55.80
C CYS A 23 -121.49 37.57 54.47
N ASP A 24 -120.57 38.51 54.36
CA ASP A 24 -120.43 39.38 53.16
C ASP A 24 -119.86 38.66 51.93
N LYS A 25 -119.31 37.44 52.06
CA LYS A 25 -118.80 36.65 50.91
C LYS A 25 -119.85 35.68 50.36
N CYS A 26 -120.54 34.95 51.22
CA CYS A 26 -121.48 33.90 50.79
C CYS A 26 -122.95 34.28 50.97
N TYR A 27 -123.25 35.44 51.53
CA TYR A 27 -124.59 35.97 51.76
C TYR A 27 -125.50 35.02 52.55
N LYS A 28 -124.93 34.15 53.39
CA LYS A 28 -125.65 33.25 54.30
C LYS A 28 -125.72 33.85 55.70
N TRP A 29 -126.82 33.58 56.39
CA TRP A 29 -127.06 34.03 57.77
C TRP A 29 -126.51 33.05 58.80
N PHE A 30 -125.90 33.57 59.86
CA PHE A 30 -125.30 32.82 60.95
C PHE A 30 -125.75 33.36 62.31
N HIS A 31 -125.86 32.49 63.31
CA HIS A 31 -126.15 32.95 64.68
C HIS A 31 -124.88 33.54 65.28
N GLY A 32 -124.98 34.73 65.89
CA GLY A 32 -123.83 35.36 66.55
C GLY A 32 -123.18 34.44 67.59
N LYS A 33 -124.00 33.71 68.37
CA LYS A 33 -123.51 32.69 69.32
C LYS A 33 -122.78 31.51 68.66
N CYS A 34 -123.17 31.10 67.45
CA CYS A 34 -122.46 30.02 66.76
C CYS A 34 -121.11 30.50 66.20
N CYS A 35 -120.97 31.79 65.93
CA CYS A 35 -119.74 32.37 65.40
C CYS A 35 -118.89 33.10 66.46
N ASP A 36 -119.28 33.04 67.74
CA ASP A 36 -118.68 33.81 68.83
C ASP A 36 -118.58 35.33 68.56
N VAL A 37 -119.62 35.89 67.92
CA VAL A 37 -119.76 37.32 67.63
C VAL A 37 -120.97 37.90 68.34
N THR A 38 -120.74 38.94 69.13
CA THR A 38 -121.79 39.72 69.79
C THR A 38 -122.31 40.85 68.89
N LYS A 39 -123.55 41.30 69.11
CA LYS A 39 -124.17 42.39 68.34
C LYS A 39 -123.30 43.67 68.32
N LYS A 40 -122.73 44.04 69.47
CA LYS A 40 -121.84 45.22 69.60
C LYS A 40 -120.54 45.08 68.80
N GLN A 41 -120.01 43.87 68.65
CA GLN A 41 -118.83 43.62 67.81
C GLN A 41 -119.21 43.74 66.33
N ALA A 42 -120.34 43.16 65.93
CA ALA A 42 -120.82 43.21 64.55
C ALA A 42 -121.10 44.65 64.08
N GLU A 43 -121.69 45.50 64.92
CA GLU A 43 -121.95 46.91 64.59
C GLU A 43 -120.67 47.74 64.33
N LYS A 44 -119.52 47.30 64.84
CA LYS A 44 -118.21 47.95 64.63
C LYS A 44 -117.44 47.39 63.43
N LEU A 45 -117.90 46.27 62.86
CA LEU A 45 -117.25 45.62 61.73
C LEU A 45 -117.88 46.12 60.44
N PRO A 46 -117.11 46.76 59.53
CA PRO A 46 -117.63 47.16 58.22
C PRO A 46 -117.95 45.95 57.34
N PHE A 47 -117.26 44.82 57.54
CA PHE A 47 -117.50 43.53 56.90
C PHE A 47 -117.25 42.38 57.87
N TRP A 48 -118.02 41.31 57.74
CA TRP A 48 -117.83 40.06 58.47
C TRP A 48 -117.92 38.85 57.55
N TYR A 49 -116.96 37.94 57.69
CA TYR A 49 -116.90 36.69 56.95
C TYR A 49 -117.03 35.50 57.91
N CYS A 50 -117.85 34.51 57.54
CA CYS A 50 -117.98 33.29 58.31
C CYS A 50 -116.68 32.45 58.24
N ILE A 51 -116.47 31.58 59.23
CA ILE A 51 -115.27 30.73 59.32
C ILE A 51 -114.99 29.90 58.06
N ILE A 52 -116.05 29.48 57.36
CA ILE A 52 -115.94 28.74 56.10
C ILE A 52 -115.32 29.63 55.01
N CYS A 53 -115.81 30.87 54.88
CA CYS A 53 -115.30 31.82 53.90
C CYS A 53 -113.86 32.25 54.20
N CYS A 54 -113.50 32.45 55.47
CA CYS A 54 -112.12 32.75 55.89
C CYS A 54 -111.15 31.60 55.59
N ASN A 55 -111.54 30.36 55.89
CA ASN A 55 -110.70 29.19 55.63
C ASN A 55 -110.56 28.90 54.13
N LEU A 56 -111.60 29.17 53.34
CA LEU A 56 -111.55 29.00 51.89
C LEU A 56 -110.50 29.95 51.26
N VAL A 57 -110.41 31.20 51.69
CA VAL A 57 -109.37 32.14 51.22
C VAL A 57 -107.97 31.64 51.56
N LYS A 58 -107.76 31.17 52.79
CA LYS A 58 -106.46 30.61 53.21
C LYS A 58 -106.09 29.36 52.40
N LEU A 59 -107.07 28.52 52.07
CA LEU A 59 -106.86 27.34 51.26
C LEU A 59 -106.55 27.72 49.80
N GLU A 60 -107.28 28.70 49.23
CA GLU A 60 -107.01 29.24 47.89
C GLU A 60 -105.59 29.82 47.79
N GLU A 61 -105.14 30.57 48.80
CA GLU A 61 -103.78 31.11 48.89
C GLU A 61 -102.72 30.01 49.02
N TYR A 62 -102.94 29.02 49.89
CA TYR A 62 -102.04 27.88 50.04
C TYR A 62 -101.93 27.06 48.75
N VAL A 63 -103.05 26.77 48.09
CA VAL A 63 -103.06 26.05 46.80
C VAL A 63 -102.30 26.84 45.74
N SER A 64 -102.54 28.16 45.65
CA SER A 64 -101.82 29.02 44.70
C SER A 64 -100.31 28.99 44.93
N GLN A 65 -99.87 29.07 46.18
CA GLN A 65 -98.44 28.99 46.54
C GLN A 65 -97.82 27.62 46.19
N VAL A 66 -98.55 26.53 46.42
CA VAL A 66 -98.08 25.19 46.05
C VAL A 66 -97.98 25.05 44.53
N GLU A 67 -98.95 25.57 43.78
CA GLU A 67 -98.92 25.57 42.33
C GLU A 67 -97.74 26.36 41.76
N THR A 68 -97.43 27.54 42.30
CA THR A 68 -96.26 28.31 41.87
C THR A 68 -94.97 27.55 42.15
N ASN A 69 -94.82 27.02 43.37
CA ASN A 69 -93.62 26.25 43.74
C ASN A 69 -93.41 25.02 42.83
N LEU A 70 -94.50 24.33 42.48
CA LEU A 70 -94.45 23.17 41.60
C LEU A 70 -94.09 23.57 40.15
N LYS A 71 -94.63 24.69 39.66
CA LYS A 71 -94.29 25.24 38.33
C LYS A 71 -92.82 25.64 38.25
N ASP A 72 -92.30 26.31 39.28
CA ASP A 72 -90.91 26.73 39.35
C ASP A 72 -89.97 25.52 39.40
N SER A 73 -90.29 24.53 40.23
CA SER A 73 -89.54 23.27 40.32
C SER A 73 -89.55 22.52 38.98
N LEU A 74 -90.71 22.45 38.31
CA LEU A 74 -90.83 21.82 37.00
C LEU A 74 -90.01 22.57 35.94
N ALA A 75 -89.97 23.89 35.99
CA ALA A 75 -89.17 24.70 35.07
C ALA A 75 -87.67 24.43 35.28
N ALA A 76 -87.21 24.36 36.53
CA ALA A 76 -85.82 24.03 36.87
C ALA A 76 -85.43 22.64 36.34
N VAL A 77 -86.26 21.62 36.61
CA VAL A 77 -86.00 20.25 36.12
C VAL A 77 -85.98 20.19 34.60
N LYS A 78 -86.87 20.92 33.90
CA LYS A 78 -86.84 21.00 32.43
C LYS A 78 -85.56 21.64 31.90
N ALA A 79 -85.08 22.70 32.56
CA ALA A 79 -83.83 23.34 32.20
C ALA A 79 -82.64 22.36 32.37
N ASP A 80 -82.61 21.61 33.47
CA ASP A 80 -81.59 20.59 33.72
C ASP A 80 -81.64 19.45 32.69
N ILE A 81 -82.83 18.97 32.34
CA ILE A 81 -83.01 17.95 31.28
C ILE A 81 -82.44 18.44 29.96
N ASN A 82 -82.73 19.68 29.58
CA ASN A 82 -82.22 20.23 28.31
C ASN A 82 -80.70 20.41 28.34
N ARG A 83 -80.13 20.83 29.47
CA ARG A 83 -78.68 20.92 29.65
C ARG A 83 -78.03 19.54 29.53
N LEU A 84 -78.52 18.55 30.27
CA LEU A 84 -78.00 17.17 30.24
C LEU A 84 -78.12 16.54 28.83
N LYS A 85 -79.19 16.84 28.09
CA LYS A 85 -79.31 16.41 26.69
C LYS A 85 -78.21 17.00 25.80
N LYS A 86 -77.88 18.28 25.98
CA LYS A 86 -76.80 18.95 25.24
C LYS A 86 -75.45 18.31 25.58
N GLU A 87 -75.15 18.18 26.87
CA GLU A 87 -73.92 17.54 27.35
C GLU A 87 -73.78 16.10 26.84
N ASN A 88 -74.88 15.32 26.85
CA ASN A 88 -74.87 13.95 26.33
C ASN A 88 -74.65 13.89 24.81
N SER A 89 -75.16 14.87 24.05
CA SER A 89 -74.88 14.96 22.62
C SER A 89 -73.42 15.29 22.32
N GLU A 90 -72.83 16.22 23.08
CA GLU A 90 -71.42 16.60 22.96
C GLU A 90 -70.50 15.43 23.33
N LEU A 91 -70.81 14.72 24.42
CA LEU A 91 -70.05 13.54 24.84
C LEU A 91 -70.07 12.44 23.78
N SER A 92 -71.20 12.24 23.11
CA SER A 92 -71.33 11.28 22.01
C SER A 92 -70.46 11.66 20.81
N THR A 93 -70.32 12.95 20.50
CA THR A 93 -69.41 13.44 19.45
C THR A 93 -67.96 13.20 19.84
N SER A 94 -67.55 13.60 21.04
CA SER A 94 -66.18 13.37 21.52
C SER A 94 -65.82 11.89 21.60
N GLN A 95 -66.79 11.02 21.89
CA GLN A 95 -66.58 9.58 21.87
C GLN A 95 -66.33 9.05 20.46
N ALA A 96 -67.02 9.58 19.44
CA ALA A 96 -66.77 9.20 18.04
C ALA A 96 -65.36 9.65 17.59
N GLU A 97 -64.97 10.89 17.88
CA GLU A 97 -63.63 11.42 17.59
C GLU A 97 -62.53 10.58 18.27
N LEU A 98 -62.76 10.11 19.49
CA LEU A 98 -61.82 9.26 20.20
C LEU A 98 -61.60 7.90 19.50
N GLU A 99 -62.65 7.30 18.95
CA GLU A 99 -62.52 6.04 18.20
C GLU A 99 -61.76 6.25 16.89
N GLU A 100 -62.00 7.36 16.17
CA GLU A 100 -61.21 7.69 14.97
C GLU A 100 -59.72 7.86 15.29
N VAL A 101 -59.39 8.54 16.40
CA VAL A 101 -58.00 8.69 16.84
C VAL A 101 -57.38 7.34 17.23
N LYS A 102 -58.14 6.44 17.87
CA LYS A 102 -57.64 5.09 18.20
C LYS A 102 -57.31 4.29 16.94
N ASP A 103 -58.15 4.35 15.92
CA ASP A 103 -57.91 3.68 14.64
C ASP A 103 -56.67 4.25 13.95
N LEU A 104 -56.50 5.57 13.93
CA LEU A 104 -55.29 6.22 13.42
C LEU A 104 -54.03 5.77 14.18
N VAL A 105 -54.08 5.72 15.51
CA VAL A 105 -52.96 5.25 16.34
C VAL A 105 -52.62 3.80 16.05
N LYS A 106 -53.63 2.94 15.84
CA LYS A 106 -53.40 1.54 15.47
C LYS A 106 -52.69 1.44 14.12
N HIS A 107 -53.15 2.18 13.12
CA HIS A 107 -52.52 2.20 11.80
C HIS A 107 -51.06 2.67 11.85
N LEU A 108 -50.80 3.77 12.57
CA LEU A 108 -49.43 4.28 12.75
C LEU A 108 -48.52 3.29 13.49
N ARG A 109 -49.05 2.48 14.41
CA ARG A 109 -48.26 1.43 15.09
C ARG A 109 -47.87 0.31 14.13
N GLU A 110 -48.77 -0.09 13.24
CA GLU A 110 -48.51 -1.09 12.21
C GLU A 110 -47.44 -0.58 11.23
N GLU A 111 -47.59 0.65 10.72
CA GLU A 111 -46.61 1.28 9.83
C GLU A 111 -45.22 1.41 10.49
N ASN A 112 -45.15 1.83 11.76
CA ASN A 112 -43.90 1.88 12.50
C ASN A 112 -43.26 0.50 12.70
N SER A 113 -44.06 -0.55 12.87
CA SER A 113 -43.58 -1.93 12.96
C SER A 113 -42.95 -2.38 11.64
N ASP A 114 -43.60 -2.08 10.52
CA ASP A 114 -43.10 -2.42 9.19
C ASP A 114 -41.82 -1.66 8.84
N LEU A 115 -41.78 -0.35 9.13
CA LEU A 115 -40.59 0.48 8.96
C LEU A 115 -39.42 -0.05 9.79
N LYS A 116 -39.68 -0.43 11.05
CA LYS A 116 -38.66 -1.02 11.93
C LYS A 116 -38.09 -2.32 11.34
N ALA A 117 -38.95 -3.23 10.89
CA ALA A 117 -38.52 -4.48 10.27
C ALA A 117 -37.70 -4.24 8.98
N ASN A 118 -38.05 -3.21 8.19
CA ASN A 118 -37.27 -2.84 7.02
C ASN A 118 -35.90 -2.26 7.38
N CYS A 119 -35.82 -1.41 8.40
CA CYS A 119 -34.55 -0.91 8.93
C CYS A 119 -33.65 -2.05 9.39
N GLU A 120 -34.18 -3.01 10.14
CA GLU A 120 -33.43 -4.20 10.59
C GLU A 120 -32.86 -4.99 9.39
N LYS A 121 -33.66 -5.22 8.33
CA LYS A 121 -33.17 -5.89 7.11
C LYS A 121 -32.03 -5.12 6.45
N LYS A 122 -32.15 -3.79 6.34
CA LYS A 122 -31.10 -2.94 5.76
C LYS A 122 -29.83 -2.92 6.61
N THR A 123 -29.94 -2.97 7.94
CA THR A 123 -28.78 -3.11 8.83
C THR A 123 -28.03 -4.42 8.55
N HIS A 124 -28.72 -5.56 8.44
CA HIS A 124 -28.08 -6.84 8.11
C HIS A 124 -27.42 -6.82 6.72
N GLU A 125 -28.04 -6.15 5.73
CA GLU A 125 -27.44 -5.99 4.41
C GLU A 125 -26.13 -5.19 4.47
N ILE A 126 -26.09 -4.11 5.25
CA ILE A 126 -24.89 -3.30 5.48
C ILE A 126 -23.80 -4.13 6.18
N GLU A 127 -24.14 -4.89 7.22
CA GLU A 127 -23.18 -5.76 7.94
C GLU A 127 -22.55 -6.80 7.01
N ASN A 128 -23.35 -7.42 6.14
CA ASN A 128 -22.86 -8.36 5.13
C ASN A 128 -21.90 -7.70 4.13
N LEU A 129 -22.22 -6.49 3.66
CA LEU A 129 -21.35 -5.74 2.75
C LEU A 129 -20.05 -5.33 3.43
N LEU A 130 -20.09 -4.90 4.70
CA LEU A 130 -18.89 -4.57 5.48
C LEU A 130 -17.98 -5.79 5.65
N SER A 131 -18.55 -6.97 5.90
CA SER A 131 -17.79 -8.22 5.97
C SER A 131 -17.08 -8.53 4.64
N GLN A 132 -17.77 -8.40 3.51
CA GLN A 132 -17.18 -8.59 2.17
C GLN A 132 -16.05 -7.60 1.89
N VAL A 133 -16.23 -6.32 2.21
CA VAL A 133 -15.19 -5.29 2.05
C VAL A 133 -13.96 -5.63 2.89
N SER A 134 -14.15 -6.12 4.11
CA SER A 134 -13.05 -6.53 4.99
C SER A 134 -12.24 -7.68 4.39
N GLN A 135 -12.91 -8.72 3.86
CA GLN A 135 -12.27 -9.85 3.19
C GLN A 135 -11.48 -9.40 1.95
N LEU A 136 -12.10 -8.60 1.07
CA LEU A 136 -11.43 -8.08 -0.11
C LEU A 136 -10.23 -7.19 0.23
N THR A 137 -10.27 -6.49 1.37
CA THR A 137 -9.14 -5.68 1.84
C THR A 137 -7.96 -6.57 2.24
N GLU A 138 -8.20 -7.67 2.95
CA GLU A 138 -7.18 -8.64 3.34
C GLU A 138 -6.57 -9.38 2.13
N GLU A 139 -7.41 -9.76 1.17
CA GLU A 139 -6.97 -10.32 -0.11
C GLU A 139 -6.07 -9.35 -0.87
N ASN A 140 -6.47 -8.07 -0.97
CA ASN A 140 -5.65 -7.04 -1.62
C ASN A 140 -4.29 -6.85 -0.95
N LEU A 141 -4.22 -6.89 0.39
CA LEU A 141 -2.94 -6.82 1.12
C LEU A 141 -2.05 -8.02 0.82
N THR A 142 -2.64 -9.22 0.75
CA THR A 142 -1.93 -10.46 0.42
C THR A 142 -1.41 -10.44 -1.02
N LEU A 143 -2.24 -9.99 -1.96
CA LEU A 143 -1.85 -9.82 -3.36
C LEU A 143 -0.74 -8.78 -3.51
N LYS A 144 -0.85 -7.63 -2.81
CA LYS A 144 0.18 -6.59 -2.84
C LYS A 144 1.53 -7.11 -2.37
N SER A 145 1.55 -7.90 -1.30
CA SER A 145 2.76 -8.55 -0.79
C SER A 145 3.32 -9.57 -1.79
N SER A 146 2.44 -10.33 -2.45
CA SER A 146 2.84 -11.29 -3.48
C SER A 146 3.46 -10.60 -4.71
N CYS A 147 2.86 -9.52 -5.19
CA CYS A 147 3.42 -8.71 -6.28
C CYS A 147 4.76 -8.07 -5.91
N GLN A 148 4.97 -7.72 -4.64
CA GLN A 148 6.26 -7.22 -4.18
C GLN A 148 7.36 -8.30 -4.29
N ARG A 149 7.09 -9.52 -3.83
CA ARG A 149 8.06 -10.64 -3.96
C ARG A 149 8.44 -10.91 -5.42
N VAL A 150 7.46 -10.91 -6.32
CA VAL A 150 7.74 -11.11 -7.76
C VAL A 150 8.64 -10.01 -8.32
N ARG A 151 8.45 -8.74 -7.90
CA ARG A 151 9.34 -7.65 -8.31
C ARG A 151 10.76 -7.83 -7.79
N GLU A 152 10.91 -8.25 -6.53
CA GLU A 152 12.22 -8.55 -5.93
C GLU A 152 12.92 -9.71 -6.66
N ASP A 153 12.19 -10.76 -7.05
CA ASP A 153 12.71 -11.86 -7.85
C ASP A 153 13.13 -11.42 -9.27
N GLU A 154 12.35 -10.54 -9.91
CA GLU A 154 12.72 -9.97 -11.21
C GLU A 154 13.99 -9.10 -11.15
N ASP A 155 14.15 -8.31 -10.08
CA ASP A 155 15.35 -7.51 -9.81
C ASP A 155 16.59 -8.40 -9.64
N LEU A 156 16.46 -9.48 -8.84
CA LEU A 156 17.50 -10.49 -8.69
C LEU A 156 17.84 -11.17 -10.03
N GLY A 157 16.82 -11.52 -10.82
CA GLY A 157 16.99 -12.11 -12.13
C GLY A 157 17.77 -11.20 -13.10
N ARG A 158 17.49 -9.90 -13.11
CA ARG A 158 18.25 -8.91 -13.88
C ARG A 158 19.71 -8.85 -13.42
N TYR A 159 19.94 -8.74 -12.11
CA TYR A 159 21.28 -8.70 -11.53
C TYR A 159 22.12 -9.92 -11.93
N PHE A 160 21.58 -11.14 -11.76
CA PHE A 160 22.27 -12.37 -12.18
C PHE A 160 22.48 -12.45 -13.70
N GLY A 161 21.57 -11.88 -14.49
CA GLY A 161 21.72 -11.76 -15.94
C GLY A 161 22.93 -10.90 -16.35
N GLU A 162 23.08 -9.73 -15.72
CA GLU A 162 24.21 -8.82 -15.94
C GLU A 162 25.54 -9.44 -15.50
N GLU A 163 25.58 -10.07 -14.33
CA GLU A 163 26.76 -10.77 -13.81
C GLU A 163 27.18 -11.92 -14.75
N ASN A 164 26.23 -12.71 -15.26
CA ASN A 164 26.50 -13.78 -16.23
C ASN A 164 27.04 -13.24 -17.57
N LEU A 165 26.52 -12.12 -18.06
CA LEU A 165 27.03 -11.48 -19.27
C LEU A 165 28.49 -11.05 -19.09
N LYS A 166 28.83 -10.49 -17.93
CA LYS A 166 30.20 -10.10 -17.58
C LYS A 166 31.14 -11.31 -17.50
N LEU A 167 30.74 -12.34 -16.77
CA LEU A 167 31.50 -13.60 -16.67
C LEU A 167 31.70 -14.25 -18.04
N LYS A 168 30.70 -14.17 -18.92
CA LYS A 168 30.80 -14.69 -20.29
C LYS A 168 31.82 -13.90 -21.12
N ALA A 169 31.83 -12.57 -21.01
CA ALA A 169 32.82 -11.74 -21.68
C ALA A 169 34.24 -12.01 -21.16
N ASP A 170 34.41 -12.16 -19.84
CA ASP A 170 35.70 -12.51 -19.22
C ASP A 170 36.17 -13.89 -19.69
N SER A 171 35.27 -14.88 -19.75
CA SER A 171 35.56 -16.21 -20.28
C SER A 171 35.97 -16.18 -21.76
N GLU A 172 35.33 -15.35 -22.58
CA GLU A 172 35.69 -15.18 -24.00
C GLU A 172 37.05 -14.51 -24.15
N LYS A 173 37.37 -13.52 -23.31
CA LYS A 173 38.70 -12.88 -23.27
C LYS A 173 39.79 -13.88 -22.91
N ILE A 174 39.59 -14.67 -21.85
CA ILE A 174 40.52 -15.74 -21.46
C ILE A 174 40.69 -16.76 -22.60
N ALA A 175 39.61 -17.12 -23.30
CA ALA A 175 39.69 -18.02 -24.45
C ALA A 175 40.52 -17.43 -25.60
N GLN A 176 40.40 -16.13 -25.86
CA GLN A 176 41.22 -15.43 -26.86
C GLN A 176 42.70 -15.38 -26.45
N GLU A 177 42.99 -15.07 -25.19
CA GLU A 177 44.36 -15.06 -24.64
C GLU A 177 45.00 -16.45 -24.73
N ASN A 178 44.27 -17.51 -24.34
CA ASN A 178 44.73 -18.89 -24.47
C ASN A 178 45.02 -19.28 -25.92
N LYS A 179 44.16 -18.84 -26.86
CA LYS A 179 44.39 -19.06 -28.29
C LYS A 179 45.67 -18.37 -28.78
N ALA A 180 45.91 -17.14 -28.33
CA ALA A 180 47.12 -16.39 -28.69
C ALA A 180 48.39 -17.03 -28.10
N LEU A 181 48.34 -17.44 -26.84
CA LEU A 181 49.44 -18.18 -26.18
C LEU A 181 49.72 -19.50 -26.90
N LEU A 182 48.68 -20.24 -27.30
CA LEU A 182 48.86 -21.47 -28.07
C LEU A 182 49.57 -21.23 -29.41
N SER A 183 49.21 -20.15 -30.12
CA SER A 183 49.93 -19.75 -31.34
C SER A 183 51.40 -19.40 -31.09
N GLN A 184 51.71 -18.69 -29.99
CA GLN A 184 53.11 -18.42 -29.61
C GLN A 184 53.87 -19.71 -29.29
N VAL A 185 53.27 -20.63 -28.53
CA VAL A 185 53.88 -21.92 -28.21
C VAL A 185 54.17 -22.71 -29.49
N ASN A 186 53.24 -22.73 -30.44
CA ASN A 186 53.45 -23.40 -31.73
C ASN A 186 54.62 -22.78 -32.52
N HIS A 187 54.68 -21.45 -32.60
CA HIS A 187 55.80 -20.75 -33.25
C HIS A 187 57.15 -21.09 -32.61
N LEU A 188 57.25 -20.99 -31.28
CA LEU A 188 58.46 -21.34 -30.54
C LEU A 188 58.83 -22.83 -30.71
N THR A 189 57.83 -23.70 -30.90
CA THR A 189 58.05 -25.12 -31.17
C THR A 189 58.65 -25.33 -32.57
N GLU A 190 58.17 -24.60 -33.59
CA GLU A 190 58.74 -24.62 -34.94
C GLU A 190 60.18 -24.08 -34.97
N GLU A 191 60.43 -22.93 -34.33
CA GLU A 191 61.79 -22.38 -34.20
C GLU A 191 62.74 -23.34 -33.50
N ASN A 192 62.30 -24.00 -32.42
CA ASN A 192 63.12 -25.01 -31.75
C ASN A 192 63.42 -26.20 -32.66
N LEU A 193 62.46 -26.62 -33.50
CA LEU A 193 62.67 -27.67 -34.47
C LEU A 193 63.76 -27.28 -35.48
N GLU A 194 63.69 -26.05 -36.01
CA GLU A 194 64.65 -25.52 -36.97
C GLU A 194 66.04 -25.36 -36.35
N LEU A 195 66.13 -24.83 -35.14
CA LEU A 195 67.37 -24.77 -34.36
C LEU A 195 67.97 -26.16 -34.14
N LYS A 196 67.13 -27.17 -33.85
CA LYS A 196 67.58 -28.56 -33.68
C LYS A 196 68.14 -29.13 -34.98
N THR A 197 67.51 -28.84 -36.13
CA THR A 197 68.04 -29.21 -37.46
C THR A 197 69.37 -28.51 -37.75
N ASN A 198 69.49 -27.22 -37.43
CA ASN A 198 70.73 -26.47 -37.64
C ASN A 198 71.86 -26.98 -36.73
N PHE A 199 71.55 -27.32 -35.47
CA PHE A 199 72.49 -27.95 -34.57
C PHE A 199 73.01 -29.29 -35.14
N GLN A 200 72.13 -30.11 -35.71
CA GLN A 200 72.51 -31.36 -36.38
C GLN A 200 73.51 -31.11 -37.54
N LYS A 201 73.26 -30.11 -38.39
CA LYS A 201 74.18 -29.74 -39.49
C LYS A 201 75.53 -29.27 -38.96
N VAL A 202 75.56 -28.50 -37.88
CA VAL A 202 76.82 -28.06 -37.23
C VAL A 202 77.58 -29.26 -36.67
N GLN A 203 76.87 -30.23 -36.09
CA GLN A 203 77.46 -31.47 -35.60
C GLN A 203 78.09 -32.27 -36.74
N GLU A 204 77.38 -32.46 -37.86
CA GLU A 204 77.90 -33.09 -39.08
C GLU A 204 79.14 -32.35 -39.65
N SER A 205 79.10 -31.02 -39.69
CA SER A 205 80.24 -30.20 -40.12
C SER A 205 81.44 -30.35 -39.18
N THR A 206 81.20 -30.45 -37.87
CA THR A 206 82.25 -30.65 -36.87
C THR A 206 82.92 -32.01 -37.03
N ASP A 207 82.13 -33.06 -37.29
CA ASP A 207 82.63 -34.42 -37.56
C ASP A 207 83.46 -34.46 -38.85
N LEU A 208 83.00 -33.80 -39.92
CA LEU A 208 83.77 -33.63 -41.16
C LEU A 208 85.11 -32.91 -40.93
N VAL A 209 85.13 -31.84 -40.14
CA VAL A 209 86.38 -31.13 -39.80
C VAL A 209 87.34 -32.05 -39.03
N LYS A 210 86.83 -32.88 -38.12
CA LYS A 210 87.64 -33.85 -37.40
C LYS A 210 88.27 -34.87 -38.36
N GLN A 211 87.48 -35.41 -39.29
CA GLN A 211 87.97 -36.31 -40.34
C GLN A 211 89.05 -35.65 -41.21
N LEU A 212 88.82 -34.43 -41.69
CA LEU A 212 89.80 -33.67 -42.48
C LEU A 212 91.09 -33.37 -41.70
N ARG A 213 91.02 -33.19 -40.38
CA ARG A 213 92.22 -33.04 -39.53
C ARG A 213 93.00 -34.34 -39.44
N GLU A 214 92.33 -35.48 -39.31
CA GLU A 214 92.94 -36.81 -39.32
C GLU A 214 93.60 -37.10 -40.67
N GLU A 215 92.94 -36.81 -41.79
CA GLU A 215 93.50 -36.91 -43.14
C GLU A 215 94.70 -35.96 -43.35
N ASN A 216 94.61 -34.72 -42.85
CA ASN A 216 95.77 -33.81 -42.90
C ASN A 216 96.94 -34.32 -42.05
N PHE A 217 96.66 -34.99 -40.93
CA PHE A 217 97.70 -35.59 -40.10
C PHE A 217 98.40 -36.73 -40.84
N THR A 218 97.65 -37.65 -41.44
CA THR A 218 98.22 -38.76 -42.24
C THR A 218 98.99 -38.24 -43.44
N MET A 219 98.45 -37.27 -44.20
CA MET A 219 99.15 -36.63 -45.31
C MET A 219 100.46 -35.95 -44.88
N LYS A 220 100.49 -35.30 -43.70
CA LYS A 220 101.72 -34.73 -43.13
C LYS A 220 102.73 -35.80 -42.76
N GLU A 221 102.27 -36.93 -42.25
CA GLU A 221 103.14 -38.07 -41.91
C GLU A 221 103.73 -38.71 -43.16
N ASP A 222 102.92 -38.93 -44.20
CA ASP A 222 103.39 -39.41 -45.50
C ASP A 222 104.36 -38.42 -46.16
N SER A 223 104.08 -37.12 -46.06
CA SER A 223 105.00 -36.07 -46.53
C SER A 223 106.34 -36.09 -45.77
N ARG A 224 106.32 -36.36 -44.46
CA ARG A 224 107.55 -36.53 -43.66
C ARG A 224 108.33 -37.77 -44.10
N LYS A 225 107.65 -38.91 -44.33
CA LYS A 225 108.28 -40.14 -44.85
C LYS A 225 108.94 -39.88 -46.20
N LYS A 226 108.21 -39.27 -47.15
CA LYS A 226 108.77 -38.86 -48.45
C LYS A 226 109.95 -37.90 -48.30
N ALA A 227 109.88 -36.93 -47.38
CA ALA A 227 111.00 -36.03 -47.12
C ALA A 227 112.23 -36.76 -46.54
N GLN A 228 112.04 -37.79 -45.70
CA GLN A 228 113.12 -38.65 -45.22
C GLN A 228 113.71 -39.51 -46.36
N GLU A 229 112.86 -40.01 -47.24
CA GLU A 229 113.25 -40.79 -48.43
C GLU A 229 114.06 -39.94 -49.41
N ILE A 230 113.62 -38.70 -49.68
CA ILE A 230 114.37 -37.70 -50.44
C ILE A 230 115.71 -37.41 -49.75
N LYS A 231 115.74 -37.23 -48.42
CA LYS A 231 117.01 -37.05 -47.69
C LYS A 231 117.95 -38.25 -47.85
N ALA A 232 117.43 -39.48 -47.82
CA ALA A 232 118.21 -40.69 -48.04
C ALA A 232 118.77 -40.76 -49.47
N LEU A 233 117.95 -40.46 -50.48
CA LEU A 233 118.37 -40.36 -51.87
C LEU A 233 119.40 -39.25 -52.09
N VAL A 234 119.25 -38.09 -51.45
CA VAL A 234 120.23 -36.98 -51.50
C VAL A 234 121.55 -37.43 -50.88
N SER A 235 121.53 -38.11 -49.73
CA SER A 235 122.72 -38.71 -49.11
C SER A 235 123.39 -39.73 -50.03
N GLU A 236 122.61 -40.53 -50.76
CA GLU A 236 123.12 -41.51 -51.72
C GLU A 236 123.72 -40.83 -52.97
N VAL A 237 123.08 -39.78 -53.49
CA VAL A 237 123.62 -38.93 -54.56
C VAL A 237 124.91 -38.24 -54.10
N GLU A 238 125.01 -37.84 -52.84
CA GLU A 238 126.25 -37.30 -52.27
C GLU A 238 127.35 -38.37 -52.13
N LYS A 239 127.03 -39.61 -51.76
CA LYS A 239 127.98 -40.73 -51.82
C LYS A 239 128.45 -40.99 -53.25
N LEU A 240 127.53 -41.01 -54.22
CA LEU A 240 127.86 -41.16 -55.64
C LEU A 240 128.73 -39.99 -56.14
N LYS A 241 128.45 -38.76 -55.70
CA LYS A 241 129.32 -37.59 -55.97
C LYS A 241 130.72 -37.74 -55.36
N LYS A 242 130.84 -38.34 -54.17
CA LYS A 242 132.14 -38.65 -53.54
C LYS A 242 132.88 -39.77 -54.27
N MET A 243 132.17 -40.74 -54.86
CA MET A 243 132.77 -41.78 -55.71
C MET A 243 133.27 -41.25 -57.08
N VAL A 244 132.71 -40.13 -57.56
CA VAL A 244 133.06 -39.54 -58.87
C VAL A 244 134.27 -38.58 -58.82
N LYS A 245 134.89 -38.32 -57.66
CA LYS A 245 135.98 -37.33 -57.56
C LYS A 245 137.27 -37.84 -56.90
N PHE A 246 138.04 -38.64 -57.65
CA PHE A 246 139.51 -38.65 -57.60
C PHE A 246 140.10 -39.15 -58.95
N GLN A 247 139.91 -38.39 -60.02
CA GLN A 247 140.85 -38.23 -61.14
C GLN A 247 140.58 -36.87 -61.82
N ASN A 248 141.50 -35.93 -61.56
CA ASN A 248 141.86 -34.71 -62.28
C ASN A 248 140.79 -33.61 -62.57
N ASN A 249 140.89 -32.53 -61.79
CA ASN A 249 140.80 -31.11 -62.20
C ASN A 249 141.99 -30.77 -63.15
N PRO A 250 142.15 -29.59 -63.80
CA PRO A 250 141.35 -28.34 -63.79
C PRO A 250 141.23 -27.61 -65.16
N VAL A 251 140.77 -26.35 -65.14
CA VAL A 251 141.18 -25.17 -65.97
C VAL A 251 140.09 -24.51 -66.86
N THR A 252 139.65 -23.33 -66.38
CA THR A 252 139.02 -22.19 -67.09
C THR A 252 140.05 -21.37 -67.90
N PRO A 253 139.68 -20.60 -68.96
CA PRO A 253 139.77 -19.13 -68.82
C PRO A 253 138.90 -18.22 -69.76
N ARG A 254 138.53 -17.05 -69.21
CA ARG A 254 138.59 -15.64 -69.70
C ARG A 254 138.06 -15.21 -71.10
N SER A 255 137.09 -14.28 -71.10
CA SER A 255 137.18 -12.90 -71.64
C SER A 255 136.23 -12.00 -70.84
N ASP A 256 136.77 -11.07 -70.05
CA ASP A 256 136.68 -9.59 -70.19
C ASP A 256 135.42 -9.02 -69.49
N GLY A 257 135.44 -8.04 -68.58
CA GLY A 257 136.47 -7.13 -68.12
C GLY A 257 135.80 -5.78 -67.82
N ASN A 258 135.55 -5.43 -66.55
CA ASN A 258 135.93 -4.12 -65.99
C ASN A 258 135.63 -3.96 -64.49
N HIS A 259 136.58 -3.31 -63.83
CA HIS A 259 136.75 -3.09 -62.40
C HIS A 259 135.89 -1.91 -61.86
N SER A 260 135.34 -2.00 -60.63
CA SER A 260 135.80 -1.34 -59.37
C SER A 260 136.11 0.17 -59.50
N ARG A 261 135.75 1.10 -58.62
CA ARG A 261 135.62 1.04 -57.15
C ARG A 261 135.13 2.42 -56.61
N LYS A 262 134.28 2.38 -55.57
CA LYS A 262 134.19 3.28 -54.38
C LYS A 262 133.70 4.73 -54.44
N GLN A 263 133.10 5.09 -53.29
CA GLN A 263 132.64 6.37 -52.73
C GLN A 263 131.21 6.75 -53.12
N GLY A 264 130.30 7.15 -52.24
CA GLY A 264 130.32 7.42 -50.80
C GLY A 264 129.14 8.33 -50.44
N SER A 265 128.65 8.22 -49.21
CA SER A 265 127.89 9.24 -48.44
C SER A 265 126.41 9.58 -48.79
N ARG A 266 125.55 9.17 -47.84
CA ARG A 266 124.69 10.01 -46.95
C ARG A 266 123.42 10.73 -47.48
N LEU A 267 122.34 10.52 -46.67
CA LEU A 267 121.20 11.41 -46.32
C LEU A 267 120.04 11.45 -47.36
N ARG A 268 118.75 11.57 -47.01
CA ARG A 268 118.00 11.77 -45.74
C ARG A 268 116.49 11.52 -46.00
N LEU A 269 115.77 11.12 -44.93
CA LEU A 269 114.43 11.55 -44.44
C LEU A 269 113.37 12.05 -45.44
N SER A 270 112.11 11.59 -45.38
CA SER A 270 111.08 11.98 -44.37
C SER A 270 110.16 10.81 -43.97
N SER A 271 109.96 10.46 -42.68
CA SER A 271 108.96 10.99 -41.71
C SER A 271 107.49 10.62 -42.04
N GLY A 272 106.63 10.09 -41.16
CA GLY A 272 106.65 9.80 -39.71
C GLY A 272 105.69 8.61 -39.40
N MET A 273 105.86 7.83 -38.31
CA MET A 273 105.40 8.08 -36.93
C MET A 273 103.88 8.38 -36.85
N SER A 274 103.07 7.83 -35.95
CA SER A 274 103.28 7.22 -34.63
C SER A 274 102.06 6.32 -34.29
N SER A 275 102.17 5.23 -33.52
CA SER A 275 102.05 5.20 -32.04
C SER A 275 100.70 5.78 -31.56
N SER A 276 99.89 5.21 -30.69
CA SER A 276 100.17 4.44 -29.49
C SER A 276 98.83 3.90 -28.94
N GLN A 277 98.82 2.65 -28.51
CA GLN A 277 98.06 2.18 -27.31
C GLN A 277 98.69 2.85 -26.06
N PRO A 278 98.20 2.79 -24.78
CA PRO A 278 97.15 1.92 -24.22
C PRO A 278 96.40 2.53 -22.97
N LEU A 279 95.74 1.64 -22.18
CA LEU A 279 95.49 1.67 -20.71
C LEU A 279 94.25 2.46 -20.20
N VAL A 280 93.52 2.09 -19.13
CA VAL A 280 93.24 0.86 -18.36
C VAL A 280 92.19 1.24 -17.27
N LYS A 281 91.26 0.31 -16.98
CA LYS A 281 90.52 0.01 -15.70
C LYS A 281 89.60 1.05 -14.98
N ARG A 282 88.38 0.51 -14.76
CA ARG A 282 87.61 0.28 -13.49
C ARG A 282 86.82 1.42 -12.78
N THR A 283 85.49 1.25 -12.88
CA THR A 283 84.52 0.96 -11.79
C THR A 283 83.86 2.13 -11.01
N LYS A 284 82.51 2.13 -11.10
CA LYS A 284 81.46 2.11 -10.02
C LYS A 284 80.50 3.33 -9.90
N ILE A 285 79.22 2.98 -9.68
CA ILE A 285 78.11 3.70 -8.98
C ILE A 285 77.44 4.82 -9.82
N TYR A 286 76.13 5.11 -9.81
CA TYR A 286 74.79 4.53 -9.54
C TYR A 286 73.80 5.73 -9.67
N ILE A 287 72.49 5.46 -9.70
CA ILE A 287 71.33 6.35 -9.36
C ILE A 287 70.64 7.09 -10.53
N ASP A 288 69.46 6.53 -10.83
CA ASP A 288 68.09 7.09 -10.79
C ASP A 288 67.63 8.26 -11.67
N ASP A 289 66.37 8.08 -12.09
CA ASP A 289 65.30 9.07 -12.35
C ASP A 289 65.56 10.04 -13.52
N GLU A 290 64.60 10.54 -14.29
CA GLU A 290 63.15 10.58 -14.31
C GLU A 290 62.79 11.17 -15.70
N ASP A 291 61.53 11.05 -16.12
CA ASP A 291 60.79 11.98 -16.98
C ASP A 291 61.30 12.33 -18.40
N GLU A 292 60.56 11.84 -19.40
CA GLU A 292 59.50 12.60 -20.11
C GLU A 292 58.70 11.69 -21.07
#